data_AF-A0A1V4ULP1-F1
#
_entry.id   AF-A0A1V4ULP1-F1
#
_cell.length_a   1.000
_cell.length_b   1.000
_cell.length_c   1.000
_cell.angle_alpha   90.00
_cell.angle_beta   90.00
_cell.angle_gamma   90.00
#
_symmetry.space_group_name_H-M   'P 1'
#
loop_
_entity.id
_entity.type
_entity.pdbx_description
1 polymer ?
#
loop_
_entity_poly.entity_id
_entity_poly.type
_entity_poly.pdbx_seq_one_letter_code
_entity_poly.pdbx_strand_id
1 'polypeptide(L)'
;MSTSGIFVRTGGLEKPLEDLKQRSVRLVYLREDGRDFRCLKDEPLEREMAFVLGDHTGMTAEEESLLASAGAEVVALGPTSLHADHCIVVTNWLLDTNAFMSDCG
;
A
#
# COMPACT_ATOMS: atom_id res chain seq x y z
N MET A 1 -26.91 -2.02 10.23
CA MET A 1 -27.29 -1.13 9.12
C MET A 1 -26.18 -1.21 8.09
N SER A 2 -26.40 -1.83 6.93
CA SER A 2 -25.47 -1.80 5.80
C SER A 2 -26.11 -0.99 4.68
N THR A 3 -25.47 0.10 4.27
CA THR A 3 -25.82 0.84 3.06
C THR A 3 -25.09 0.21 1.88
N SER A 4 -25.65 0.26 0.66
CA SER A 4 -24.99 -0.29 -0.54
C SER A 4 -23.55 0.24 -0.65
N GLY A 5 -22.57 -0.66 -0.80
CA GLY A 5 -21.14 -0.32 -0.86
C GLY A 5 -20.41 -0.25 0.49
N ILE A 6 -21.09 -0.40 1.63
CA ILE A 6 -20.45 -0.45 2.96
C ILE A 6 -20.63 -1.83 3.58
N PHE A 7 -19.51 -2.49 3.86
CA PHE A 7 -19.46 -3.83 4.46
C PHE A 7 -18.68 -3.80 5.77
N VAL A 8 -19.12 -4.58 6.77
CA VAL A 8 -18.44 -4.73 8.06
C VAL A 8 -18.17 -6.20 8.30
N ARG A 9 -16.94 -6.54 8.68
CA ARG A 9 -16.51 -7.90 9.03
C ARG A 9 -15.65 -7.83 10.29
N THR A 10 -15.79 -8.82 11.17
CA THR A 10 -14.96 -8.94 12.37
C THR A 10 -13.68 -9.75 12.07
N GLY A 11 -12.51 -9.18 12.40
CA GLY A 11 -11.22 -9.83 12.24
C GLY A 11 -10.05 -8.85 12.35
N GLY A 12 -8.84 -9.39 12.38
CA GLY A 12 -7.59 -8.65 12.27
C GLY A 12 -7.09 -8.56 10.82
N LEU A 13 -5.87 -8.03 10.68
CA LEU A 13 -5.19 -7.77 9.40
C LEU A 13 -4.93 -9.05 8.58
N GLU A 14 -4.82 -10.22 9.22
CA GLU A 14 -4.50 -11.49 8.58
C GLU A 14 -5.51 -11.87 7.50
N LYS A 15 -6.81 -11.70 7.80
CA LYS A 15 -7.89 -12.10 6.87
C LYS A 15 -7.88 -11.27 5.58
N PRO A 16 -7.84 -9.93 5.62
CA PRO A 16 -7.66 -9.13 4.41
C PRO A 16 -6.41 -9.51 3.62
N LEU A 17 -5.27 -9.78 4.28
CA LEU A 17 -4.04 -10.15 3.58
C LEU A 17 -4.16 -11.52 2.89
N GLU A 18 -4.80 -12.50 3.53
CA GLU A 18 -5.12 -13.78 2.90
C GLU A 18 -6.02 -13.62 1.67
N ASP A 19 -7.09 -12.81 1.79
CA ASP A 19 -8.04 -12.55 0.70
C ASP A 19 -7.33 -11.87 -0.49
N LEU A 20 -6.46 -10.89 -0.24
CA LEU A 20 -5.67 -10.20 -1.26
C LEU A 20 -4.64 -11.13 -1.93
N LYS A 21 -3.98 -11.99 -1.13
CA LYS A 21 -3.05 -12.99 -1.63
C LYS A 21 -3.72 -14.03 -2.52
N GLN A 22 -4.91 -14.53 -2.14
CA GLN A 22 -5.68 -15.46 -2.97
C GLN A 22 -6.06 -14.86 -4.32
N ARG A 23 -6.31 -13.55 -4.36
CA ARG A 23 -6.61 -12.80 -5.59
C ARG A 23 -5.38 -12.38 -6.38
N SER A 24 -4.17 -12.73 -5.91
CA SER A 24 -2.89 -12.32 -6.50
C SER A 24 -2.75 -10.80 -6.63
N VAL A 25 -3.31 -10.05 -5.67
CA VAL A 25 -3.20 -8.59 -5.59
C VAL A 25 -1.80 -8.23 -5.12
N ARG A 26 -1.16 -7.27 -5.80
CA ARG A 26 0.14 -6.77 -5.40
C ARG A 26 0.01 -5.88 -4.16
N LEU A 27 0.71 -6.24 -3.09
CA LEU A 27 0.69 -5.52 -1.82
C LEU A 27 1.83 -4.49 -1.78
N VAL A 28 1.47 -3.23 -1.54
CA VAL A 28 2.42 -2.11 -1.41
C VAL A 28 2.22 -1.49 -0.03
N TYR A 29 3.24 -1.55 0.82
CA TYR A 29 3.21 -0.92 2.14
C TYR A 29 3.91 0.43 2.09
N LEU A 30 3.17 1.50 2.38
CA LEU A 30 3.69 2.86 2.34
C LEU A 30 4.38 3.21 3.67
N ARG A 31 5.69 3.44 3.59
CA ARG A 31 6.55 3.80 4.74
C ARG A 31 7.75 4.63 4.29
N GLU A 32 8.17 5.58 5.11
CA GLU A 32 9.17 6.59 4.74
C GLU A 32 10.57 6.04 4.47
N ASP A 33 10.90 4.88 5.03
CA ASP A 33 12.18 4.17 4.84
C ASP A 33 12.17 3.21 3.62
N GLY A 34 11.06 3.16 2.89
CA GLY A 34 10.88 2.30 1.73
C GLY A 34 11.69 2.75 0.51
N ARG A 35 11.66 1.91 -0.53
CA ARG A 35 12.18 2.31 -1.84
C ARG A 35 11.30 3.42 -2.41
N ASP A 36 11.88 4.37 -3.11
CA ASP A 36 11.10 5.43 -3.75
C ASP A 36 10.00 4.85 -4.65
N PHE A 37 8.77 5.35 -4.53
CA PHE A 37 7.62 4.94 -5.34
C PHE A 37 7.91 4.99 -6.83
N ARG A 38 8.76 5.92 -7.26
CA ARG A 38 9.19 6.05 -8.66
C ARG A 38 10.09 4.91 -9.13
N CYS A 39 10.65 4.13 -8.21
CA CYS A 39 11.47 2.95 -8.52
C CYS A 39 10.66 1.68 -8.69
N LEU A 40 9.32 1.73 -8.60
CA LEU A 40 8.47 0.59 -8.91
C LEU A 40 8.49 0.34 -10.42
N LYS A 41 9.58 -0.27 -10.90
CA LYS A 41 9.75 -0.66 -12.30
C LYS A 41 8.92 -1.89 -12.62
N ASP A 42 8.18 -1.80 -13.73
CA ASP A 42 7.72 -2.91 -14.55
C ASP A 42 7.01 -4.06 -13.82
N GLU A 43 5.81 -3.79 -13.32
CA GLU A 43 4.67 -4.66 -13.63
C GLU A 43 3.58 -3.72 -14.16
N PRO A 44 2.84 -4.06 -15.24
CA PRO A 44 1.83 -3.16 -15.74
C PRO A 44 0.89 -2.78 -14.59
N LEU A 45 0.45 -1.52 -14.55
CA LEU A 45 -0.71 -1.08 -13.74
C LEU A 45 -1.96 -1.94 -14.03
N GLU A 46 -1.91 -2.86 -15.00
CA GLU A 46 -2.90 -3.88 -15.28
C GLU A 46 -3.12 -4.85 -14.12
N ARG A 47 -2.13 -5.05 -13.22
CA ARG A 47 -2.33 -5.88 -12.02
C ARG A 47 -3.00 -5.07 -10.92
N GLU A 48 -4.00 -5.68 -10.29
CA GLU A 48 -4.66 -5.11 -9.13
C GLU A 48 -3.65 -4.89 -7.98
N MET A 49 -3.68 -3.71 -7.38
CA MET A 49 -2.79 -3.30 -6.30
C MET A 49 -3.59 -2.95 -5.05
N ALA A 50 -3.02 -3.23 -3.88
CA ALA A 50 -3.54 -2.78 -2.60
C ALA A 50 -2.44 -2.04 -1.83
N PHE A 51 -2.76 -0.81 -1.44
CA PHE A 51 -1.87 0.05 -0.66
C PHE A 51 -2.23 -0.05 0.82
N VAL A 52 -1.23 -0.37 1.63
CA VAL A 52 -1.34 -0.43 3.09
C VAL A 52 -0.72 0.83 3.66
N LEU A 53 -1.47 1.52 4.53
CA LEU A 53 -1.04 2.74 5.19
C LEU A 53 -1.12 2.54 6.71
N GLY A 54 -0.03 2.86 7.40
CA GLY A 54 -0.07 3.02 8.86
C GLY A 54 -0.88 4.27 9.23
N ASP A 55 -1.38 4.29 10.46
CA ASP A 55 -1.95 5.49 11.03
C ASP A 55 -0.82 6.38 11.63
N HIS A 56 -1.18 7.36 12.46
CA HIS A 56 -0.22 8.24 13.13
C HIS A 56 0.81 7.53 14.05
N THR A 57 0.56 6.29 14.46
CA THR A 57 1.45 5.48 15.29
C THR A 57 2.26 4.45 14.50
N GLY A 58 1.93 4.26 13.22
CA GLY A 58 2.52 3.23 12.37
C GLY A 58 1.87 1.85 12.56
N MET A 59 2.48 0.83 11.97
CA MET A 59 2.09 -0.57 12.21
C MET A 59 2.93 -1.15 13.35
N THR A 60 2.35 -2.07 14.09
CA THR A 60 3.07 -2.86 15.11
C THR A 60 4.07 -3.83 14.46
N ALA A 61 5.05 -4.31 15.21
CA ALA A 61 6.04 -5.26 14.70
C ALA A 61 5.38 -6.58 14.22
N GLU A 62 4.31 -7.00 14.89
CA GLU A 62 3.49 -8.15 14.51
C GLU A 62 2.81 -7.94 13.16
N GLU A 63 2.21 -6.76 12.93
CA GLU A 63 1.56 -6.41 11.67
C GLU A 63 2.56 -6.29 10.52
N GLU A 64 3.73 -5.69 10.76
CA GLU A 64 4.80 -5.62 9.76
C GLU A 64 5.31 -7.01 9.38
N SER A 65 5.44 -7.93 10.35
CA SER A 65 5.79 -9.32 10.08
C SER A 65 4.74 -10.03 9.23
N LEU A 66 3.45 -9.73 9.43
CA LEU A 66 2.36 -10.26 8.60
C LEU A 66 2.43 -9.72 7.17
N LEU A 67 2.65 -8.42 7.00
CA LEU A 67 2.82 -7.78 5.70
C LEU A 67 4.02 -8.34 4.93
N ALA A 68 5.16 -8.51 5.61
CA ALA A 68 6.35 -9.12 5.03
C ALA A 68 6.09 -10.57 4.60
N SER A 69 5.41 -11.35 5.43
CA SER A 69 5.02 -12.75 5.12
C SER A 69 4.02 -12.85 3.98
N ALA A 70 3.19 -11.81 3.78
CA ALA A 70 2.28 -11.69 2.65
C ALA A 70 2.99 -11.23 1.35
N GLY A 71 4.25 -10.82 1.43
CA GLY A 71 5.04 -10.36 0.29
C GLY A 71 4.86 -8.88 -0.04
N ALA A 72 4.49 -8.05 0.94
CA ALA A 72 4.33 -6.62 0.73
C ALA A 72 5.67 -5.93 0.40
N GLU A 73 5.67 -5.07 -0.60
CA GLU A 73 6.81 -4.23 -0.95
C GLU A 73 6.77 -2.92 -0.16
N VAL A 74 7.85 -2.58 0.54
CA VAL A 74 7.95 -1.33 1.30
C VAL A 74 8.36 -0.18 0.38
N VAL A 75 7.53 0.87 0.33
CA VAL A 75 7.64 1.97 -0.63
C VAL A 75 7.46 3.33 0.05
N ALA A 76 8.33 4.27 -0.28
CA ALA A 76 8.27 5.65 0.20
C ALA A 76 7.70 6.58 -0.88
N LEU A 77 6.77 7.46 -0.50
CA LEU A 77 6.24 8.52 -1.37
C LEU A 77 7.15 9.75 -1.45
N GLY A 78 8.13 9.84 -0.56
CA GLY A 78 9.05 10.96 -0.46
C GLY A 78 9.79 10.95 0.88
N PRO A 79 10.69 11.92 1.11
CA PRO A 79 11.53 11.98 2.30
C PRO A 79 10.81 12.47 3.56
N THR A 80 9.58 12.94 3.42
CA THR A 80 8.81 13.56 4.52
C THR A 80 7.75 12.59 5.02
N SER A 81 7.62 12.50 6.35
CA SER A 81 6.50 11.79 6.97
C SER A 81 5.19 12.55 6.71
N LEU A 82 4.19 11.83 6.20
CA LEU A 82 2.90 12.37 5.79
C LEU A 82 1.78 11.70 6.58
N HIS A 83 0.72 12.44 6.86
CA HIS A 83 -0.53 11.85 7.34
C HIS A 83 -1.11 10.89 6.29
N ALA A 84 -1.78 9.83 6.75
CA ALA A 84 -2.36 8.80 5.88
C ALA A 84 -3.25 9.40 4.77
N ASP A 85 -4.04 10.44 5.09
CA ASP A 85 -4.88 11.14 4.10
C ASP A 85 -4.05 11.78 2.97
N HIS A 86 -2.90 12.39 3.30
CA HIS A 86 -1.99 12.96 2.31
C HIS A 86 -1.34 11.86 1.47
N CYS A 87 -0.99 10.72 2.06
CA CYS A 87 -0.47 9.57 1.33
C CYS A 87 -1.47 9.06 0.29
N ILE A 88 -2.77 9.02 0.61
CA ILE A 88 -3.84 8.64 -0.34
C ILE A 88 -3.87 9.62 -1.52
N VAL A 89 -3.85 10.93 -1.26
CA VAL A 89 -3.87 11.96 -2.31
C VAL A 89 -2.66 11.86 -3.22
N VAL A 90 -1.45 11.78 -2.64
CA VAL A 90 -0.20 11.71 -3.40
C VAL A 90 -0.12 10.42 -4.22
N THR A 91 -0.53 9.29 -3.65
CA THR A 91 -0.55 8.00 -4.36
C THR A 91 -1.46 8.06 -5.59
N ASN A 92 -2.68 8.59 -5.44
CA ASN A 92 -3.58 8.75 -6.58
C ASN A 92 -3.00 9.68 -7.65
N TRP A 93 -2.43 10.82 -7.24
CA TRP A 93 -1.79 11.74 -8.18
C TRP A 93 -0.62 11.10 -8.94
N LEU A 94 0.21 10.30 -8.27
CA LEU A 94 1.31 9.56 -8.91
C LEU A 94 0.76 8.57 -9.94
N LEU A 95 -0.30 7.83 -9.60
CA LEU A 95 -0.98 6.87 -10.48
C LEU A 95 -1.60 7.56 -11.70
N ASP A 96 -2.24 8.71 -11.52
CA ASP A 96 -2.86 9.49 -12.60
C ASP A 96 -1.83 10.06 -13.58
N THR A 97 -0.66 10.46 -13.08
CA THR A 97 0.39 11.12 -13.87
C THR A 97 1.43 10.17 -14.47
N ASN A 98 1.33 8.87 -14.14
CA ASN A 98 2.30 7.84 -14.53
C ASN A 98 3.76 8.22 -14.16
N ALA A 99 3.93 8.97 -13.05
CA ALA A 99 5.18 9.61 -12.65
C ALA A 99 6.29 8.63 -12.19
N PHE A 100 5.99 7.33 -12.13
CA PHE A 100 6.92 6.24 -11.81
C PHE A 100 7.84 5.83 -12.98
N MET A 101 7.78 6.52 -14.13
CA MET A 101 8.68 6.29 -15.27
C MET A 101 9.96 7.15 -15.24
N SER A 102 10.21 7.90 -14.17
CA SER A 102 11.39 8.76 -14.08
C SER A 102 12.53 8.02 -13.38
N ASP A 103 13.69 7.99 -14.02
CA ASP A 103 14.89 7.24 -13.63
C ASP A 103 15.13 7.20 -12.10
N CYS A 104 15.18 6.00 -11.55
CA CYS A 104 15.88 5.77 -10.29
C CYS A 104 17.38 5.70 -10.58
N GLY A 105 18.05 6.83 -10.31
CA GLY A 105 19.51 6.91 -10.23
C GLY A 105 20.05 6.24 -8.98
#